data_AF-A0A972S3V2-F1
#
_entry.id   AF-A0A972S3V2-F1
#
_cell.length_a   1.000
_cell.length_b   1.000
_cell.length_c   1.000
_cell.angle_alpha   90.00
_cell.angle_beta   90.00
_cell.angle_gamma   90.00
#
_symmetry.space_group_name_H-M   'P 1'
#
loop_
_entity.id
_entity.type
_entity.pdbx_description
1 polymer ?
#
loop_
_entity_poly.entity_id
_entity_poly.type
_entity_poly.pdbx_seq_one_letter_code
_entity_poly.pdbx_strand_id
1 'polypeptide(L)'
;MKKALFTAIVAGIFLYAGEYITLDNGKVILLKPDGTWQEVKVVKKGADTIAIKPDGTWERVEAKKIEAANKLETAVDKKYKDDPLVKTLIGRWRGDGIYYQFDYDNAILRKKEGHTTRTITGKWIVEKVDEKSRRVVVNIGEGARLGFVTFGGDIRKLRIVDENTIVDETEKIDGKVYTLHRVR
;
A
#
# COMPACT_ATOMS: atom_id res chain seq x y z
N MET A 1 -54.72 32.20 -18.64
CA MET A 1 -54.43 31.24 -17.54
C MET A 1 -54.25 29.88 -18.19
N LYS A 2 -53.16 29.10 -18.12
CA LYS A 2 -52.13 28.80 -17.09
C LYS A 2 -50.80 28.53 -17.85
N LYS A 3 -49.68 29.19 -17.50
CA LYS A 3 -48.56 28.68 -16.66
C LYS A 3 -48.01 27.33 -17.17
N ALA A 4 -46.82 27.32 -17.80
CA ALA A 4 -45.50 27.06 -17.18
C ALA A 4 -45.33 25.57 -16.82
N LEU A 5 -44.21 24.87 -16.95
CA LEU A 5 -42.83 25.15 -17.31
C LEU A 5 -42.20 23.76 -17.56
N PHE A 6 -41.12 23.71 -18.33
CA PHE A 6 -40.15 22.61 -18.35
C PHE A 6 -39.90 22.02 -16.95
N THR A 7 -39.78 20.69 -16.85
CA THR A 7 -38.90 20.10 -15.84
C THR A 7 -38.23 18.88 -16.44
N ALA A 8 -37.01 19.13 -16.93
CA ALA A 8 -36.02 18.11 -17.21
C ALA A 8 -35.81 17.29 -15.93
N ILE A 9 -36.09 16.00 -16.00
CA ILE A 9 -35.62 15.03 -15.01
C ILE A 9 -34.11 14.90 -15.28
N VAL A 10 -33.33 15.78 -14.65
CA VAL A 10 -31.89 15.59 -14.53
C VAL A 10 -31.73 14.33 -13.69
N ALA A 11 -31.27 13.26 -14.34
CA ALA A 11 -30.79 12.07 -13.67
C ALA A 11 -29.75 12.50 -12.65
N GLY A 12 -30.12 12.44 -11.37
CA GLY A 12 -29.19 12.57 -10.26
C GLY A 12 -28.24 11.39 -10.32
N ILE A 13 -27.14 11.53 -11.06
CA ILE A 13 -25.95 10.73 -10.84
C ILE A 13 -25.51 11.14 -9.44
N PHE A 14 -25.85 10.32 -8.44
CA PHE A 14 -25.20 10.36 -7.14
C PHE A 14 -23.71 10.09 -7.38
N LEU A 15 -22.96 11.14 -7.73
CA LEU A 15 -21.52 11.17 -7.65
C LEU A 15 -21.21 11.11 -6.16
N TYR A 16 -21.10 9.90 -5.61
CA TYR A 16 -20.44 9.71 -4.34
C TYR A 16 -19.06 10.38 -4.47
N ALA A 17 -18.88 11.50 -3.79
CA ALA A 17 -17.64 12.25 -3.81
C ALA A 17 -16.55 11.32 -3.29
N GLY A 18 -15.52 11.07 -4.11
CA GLY A 18 -14.39 10.28 -3.64
C GLY A 18 -13.74 10.92 -2.43
N GLU A 19 -13.20 10.09 -1.54
CA GLU A 19 -12.54 10.53 -0.31
C GLU A 19 -11.09 10.92 -0.62
N TYR A 20 -10.63 12.03 -0.03
CA TYR A 20 -9.24 12.46 -0.18
C TYR A 20 -8.46 11.99 1.02
N ILE A 21 -7.39 11.23 0.79
CA ILE A 21 -6.53 10.75 1.86
C ILE A 21 -5.10 11.25 1.65
N THR A 22 -4.56 11.94 2.66
CA THR A 22 -3.13 12.23 2.78
C THR A 22 -2.42 11.01 3.35
N LEU A 23 -1.54 10.46 2.55
CA LEU A 23 -0.74 9.28 2.84
C LEU A 23 0.47 9.67 3.70
N ASP A 24 1.08 8.70 4.37
CA ASP A 24 2.20 8.94 5.30
C ASP A 24 3.43 9.56 4.63
N ASN A 25 3.60 9.36 3.32
CA ASN A 25 4.65 9.99 2.50
C ASN A 25 4.28 11.41 2.00
N GLY A 26 3.16 11.98 2.48
CA GLY A 26 2.68 13.31 2.12
C GLY A 26 1.92 13.39 0.79
N LYS A 27 1.84 12.30 0.02
CA LYS A 27 1.03 12.25 -1.20
C LYS A 27 -0.45 12.28 -0.84
N VAL A 28 -1.29 12.81 -1.73
CA VAL A 28 -2.74 12.76 -1.58
C VAL A 28 -3.32 11.87 -2.66
N ILE A 29 -4.23 10.98 -2.30
CA ILE A 29 -5.02 10.20 -3.25
C ILE A 29 -6.49 10.61 -3.19
N LEU A 30 -7.16 10.46 -4.32
CA LEU A 30 -8.61 10.39 -4.41
C LEU A 30 -9.01 8.91 -4.44
N LEU A 31 -9.67 8.43 -3.39
CA LEU A 31 -10.31 7.12 -3.36
C LEU A 31 -11.69 7.23 -3.98
N LYS A 32 -11.92 6.52 -5.08
CA LYS A 32 -13.20 6.51 -5.78
C LYS A 32 -14.16 5.50 -5.12
N PRO A 33 -15.48 5.68 -5.28
CA PRO A 33 -16.48 4.77 -4.71
C PRO A 33 -16.37 3.32 -5.20
N ASP A 34 -15.78 3.10 -6.38
CA ASP A 34 -15.52 1.77 -6.95
C ASP A 34 -14.29 1.07 -6.32
N GLY A 35 -13.65 1.69 -5.33
CA GLY A 35 -12.45 1.16 -4.66
C GLY A 35 -11.15 1.40 -5.44
N THR A 36 -11.22 2.00 -6.63
CA THR A 36 -10.03 2.46 -7.35
C THR A 36 -9.52 3.77 -6.76
N TRP A 37 -8.28 4.11 -7.04
CA TRP A 37 -7.64 5.31 -6.50
C TRP A 37 -6.77 5.98 -7.55
N GLN A 38 -6.51 7.27 -7.36
CA GLN A 38 -5.54 8.01 -8.17
C GLN A 38 -4.81 9.05 -7.31
N GLU A 39 -3.52 9.25 -7.57
CA GLU A 39 -2.74 10.32 -6.95
C GLU A 39 -3.22 11.69 -7.47
N VAL A 40 -3.38 12.64 -6.56
CA VAL A 40 -3.81 14.01 -6.85
C VAL A 40 -2.86 15.01 -6.18
N LYS A 41 -2.70 16.18 -6.79
CA LYS A 41 -1.93 17.27 -6.19
C LYS A 41 -2.86 18.21 -5.45
N VAL A 42 -2.64 18.38 -4.15
CA VAL A 42 -3.39 19.35 -3.35
C VAL A 42 -2.58 20.64 -3.20
N VAL A 43 -3.19 21.78 -3.50
CA VAL A 43 -2.59 23.10 -3.36
C VAL A 43 -3.49 24.04 -2.58
N LYS A 44 -2.90 24.92 -1.78
CA LYS A 44 -3.60 26.00 -1.09
C LYS A 44 -3.51 27.27 -1.92
N LYS A 45 -4.66 27.84 -2.31
CA LYS A 45 -4.76 29.11 -3.04
C LYS A 45 -5.60 30.08 -2.23
N GLY A 46 -4.94 30.95 -1.46
CA GLY A 46 -5.62 31.83 -0.51
C GLY A 46 -6.32 31.04 0.60
N ALA A 47 -7.63 31.22 0.74
CA ALA A 47 -8.47 30.47 1.68
C ALA A 47 -8.88 29.08 1.17
N ASP A 48 -8.65 28.80 -0.11
CA ASP A 48 -9.16 27.58 -0.76
C ASP A 48 -8.12 26.48 -0.79
N THR A 49 -8.59 25.25 -0.66
CA THR A 49 -7.81 24.03 -0.91
C THR A 49 -8.33 23.41 -2.22
N ILE A 50 -7.43 23.14 -3.14
CA ILE A 50 -7.75 22.66 -4.50
C ILE A 50 -7.04 21.33 -4.71
N ALA A 51 -7.79 20.32 -5.16
CA ALA A 51 -7.23 19.06 -5.62
C ALA A 51 -7.16 19.05 -7.15
N ILE A 52 -5.98 18.79 -7.70
CA ILE A 52 -5.69 18.75 -9.13
C ILE A 52 -5.45 17.28 -9.51
N LYS A 53 -6.24 16.78 -10.46
CA LYS A 53 -6.15 15.42 -10.99
C LYS A 53 -5.07 15.31 -12.08
N PRO A 54 -4.58 14.10 -12.40
CA PRO A 54 -3.55 13.91 -13.43
C PRO A 54 -3.94 14.40 -14.83
N ASP A 55 -5.24 14.40 -15.14
CA ASP A 55 -5.80 14.91 -16.41
C ASP A 55 -5.87 16.45 -16.48
N GLY A 56 -5.39 17.16 -15.44
CA GLY A 56 -5.40 18.61 -15.35
C GLY A 56 -6.72 19.22 -14.86
N THR A 57 -7.75 18.40 -14.66
CA THR A 57 -8.99 18.86 -14.02
C THR A 57 -8.75 19.12 -12.53
N TRP A 58 -9.53 20.02 -11.94
CA TRP A 58 -9.39 20.37 -10.53
C TRP A 58 -10.74 20.60 -9.88
N GLU A 59 -10.79 20.40 -8.57
CA GLU A 59 -11.97 20.69 -7.76
C GLU A 59 -11.59 21.29 -6.42
N ARG A 60 -12.50 22.10 -5.87
CA ARG A 60 -12.32 22.67 -4.53
C ARG A 60 -12.67 21.60 -3.52
N VAL A 61 -11.73 21.36 -2.60
CA VAL A 61 -11.90 20.43 -1.50
C VAL A 61 -11.85 21.18 -0.18
N GLU A 62 -12.67 20.77 0.77
CA GLU A 62 -12.56 21.29 2.12
C GLU A 62 -11.37 20.60 2.80
N ALA A 63 -10.43 21.36 3.35
CA ALA A 63 -9.24 20.80 4.00
C ALA A 63 -9.57 19.75 5.09
N LYS A 64 -10.71 19.94 5.79
CA LYS A 64 -11.20 18.99 6.81
C LYS A 64 -11.70 17.65 6.25
N LYS A 65 -11.98 17.57 4.94
CA LYS A 65 -12.39 16.35 4.24
C LYS A 65 -11.19 15.58 3.67
N ILE A 66 -9.96 16.09 3.86
CA ILE A 66 -8.74 15.37 3.55
C ILE A 66 -8.32 14.65 4.83
N GLU A 67 -8.54 13.34 4.87
CA GLU A 67 -8.20 12.53 6.03
C GLU A 67 -6.75 12.07 5.97
N ALA A 68 -6.09 11.95 7.12
CA ALA A 68 -4.75 11.40 7.16
C ALA A 68 -4.81 9.87 7.24
N ALA A 69 -4.04 9.19 6.40
CA ALA A 69 -3.90 7.75 6.33
C ALA A 69 -3.62 7.10 7.70
N ASN A 70 -2.74 7.72 8.48
CA ASN A 70 -2.40 7.27 9.83
C ASN A 70 -3.60 7.30 10.82
N LYS A 71 -4.62 8.13 10.57
CA LYS A 71 -5.86 8.14 11.36
C LYS A 71 -6.83 7.04 10.94
N LEU A 72 -6.63 6.49 9.75
CA LEU A 72 -7.35 5.33 9.22
C LEU A 72 -6.69 4.01 9.65
N GLU A 73 -5.98 4.02 10.79
CA GLU A 73 -5.31 2.88 11.43
C GLU A 73 -6.17 1.62 11.25
N THR A 74 -5.80 0.73 10.33
CA THR A 74 -6.35 -0.62 10.39
C THR A 74 -5.55 -1.41 11.39
N ALA A 75 -6.26 -2.17 12.21
CA ALA A 75 -5.79 -3.04 13.28
C ALA A 75 -4.72 -4.09 12.89
N VAL A 76 -4.21 -4.07 11.66
CA VAL A 76 -3.35 -5.09 11.07
C VAL A 76 -1.92 -5.01 11.61
N ASP A 77 -1.36 -3.80 11.81
CA ASP A 77 0.02 -3.66 12.32
C ASP A 77 0.18 -4.14 13.76
N LYS A 78 -0.80 -3.84 14.63
CA LYS A 78 -0.80 -4.32 16.02
C LYS A 78 -1.13 -5.81 16.12
N LYS A 79 -1.95 -6.33 15.21
CA LYS A 79 -2.42 -7.72 15.26
C LYS A 79 -1.30 -8.74 15.03
N TYR A 80 -0.37 -8.48 14.12
CA TYR A 80 0.59 -9.50 13.67
C TYR A 80 2.02 -9.30 14.20
N LYS A 81 2.34 -8.18 14.87
CA LYS A 81 3.70 -7.94 15.40
C LYS A 81 4.17 -9.04 16.36
N ASP A 82 3.25 -9.65 17.11
CA ASP A 82 3.56 -10.72 18.05
C ASP A 82 3.46 -12.14 17.48
N ASP A 83 3.05 -12.27 16.23
CA ASP A 83 2.86 -13.56 15.56
C ASP A 83 4.20 -14.31 15.42
N PRO A 84 4.30 -15.59 15.83
CA PRO A 84 5.53 -16.37 15.74
C PRO A 84 6.11 -16.48 14.32
N LEU A 85 5.25 -16.55 13.30
CA LEU A 85 5.70 -16.59 11.90
C LEU A 85 6.33 -15.26 11.51
N VAL A 86 5.73 -14.14 11.91
CA VAL A 86 6.29 -12.80 11.65
C VAL A 86 7.62 -12.64 12.38
N LYS A 87 7.72 -13.08 13.65
CA LYS A 87 8.98 -13.07 14.41
C LYS A 87 10.07 -13.91 13.75
N THR A 88 9.69 -14.99 13.06
CA THR A 88 10.65 -15.82 12.32
C THR A 88 11.33 -15.04 11.20
N LEU A 89 10.63 -14.09 10.55
CA LEU A 89 11.21 -13.29 9.46
C LEU A 89 12.34 -12.37 9.91
N ILE A 90 12.40 -12.00 11.20
CA ILE A 90 13.42 -11.08 11.72
C ILE A 90 14.83 -11.65 11.53
N GLY A 91 15.71 -10.88 10.91
CA GLY A 91 17.06 -11.28 10.55
C GLY A 91 17.36 -11.12 9.06
N ARG A 92 18.47 -11.70 8.64
CA ARG A 92 19.00 -11.59 7.27
C ARG A 92 18.76 -12.88 6.51
N TRP A 93 18.32 -12.77 5.27
CA TRP A 93 18.01 -13.88 4.37
C TRP A 93 18.67 -13.65 3.02
N ARG A 94 19.24 -14.70 2.43
CA ARG A 94 19.87 -14.60 1.12
C ARG A 94 19.69 -15.89 0.33
N GLY A 95 19.42 -15.75 -0.96
CA GLY A 95 19.34 -16.87 -1.89
C GLY A 95 18.91 -16.38 -3.26
N ASP A 96 19.34 -17.08 -4.31
CA ASP A 96 18.85 -16.92 -5.69
C ASP A 96 18.85 -15.47 -6.22
N GLY A 97 19.84 -14.66 -5.81
CA GLY A 97 19.98 -13.25 -6.21
C GLY A 97 19.06 -12.27 -5.47
N ILE A 98 18.37 -12.74 -4.42
CA ILE A 98 17.58 -11.93 -3.49
C ILE A 98 18.26 -11.90 -2.12
N TYR A 99 18.16 -10.75 -1.47
CA TYR A 99 18.52 -10.54 -0.08
C TYR A 99 17.39 -9.80 0.64
N TYR A 100 17.02 -10.31 1.81
CA TYR A 100 16.18 -9.60 2.77
C TYR A 100 16.95 -9.32 4.05
N GLN A 101 16.64 -8.20 4.68
CA GLN A 101 16.89 -7.97 6.10
C GLN A 101 15.60 -7.44 6.69
N PHE A 102 15.07 -8.11 7.70
CA PHE A 102 13.95 -7.64 8.49
C PHE A 102 14.44 -7.31 9.89
N ASP A 103 14.29 -6.06 10.28
CA ASP A 103 14.39 -5.57 11.65
C ASP A 103 12.96 -5.29 12.16
N TYR A 104 12.79 -4.98 13.44
CA TYR A 104 11.45 -4.81 14.03
C TYR A 104 10.58 -3.74 13.34
N ASP A 105 11.20 -2.67 12.88
CA ASP A 105 10.48 -1.54 12.26
C ASP A 105 10.86 -1.32 10.80
N ASN A 106 11.99 -1.88 10.33
CA ASN A 106 12.53 -1.62 8.99
C ASN A 106 12.86 -2.92 8.27
N ALA A 107 12.79 -2.88 6.94
CA ALA A 107 13.26 -3.95 6.10
C ALA A 107 14.05 -3.42 4.90
N ILE A 108 14.97 -4.26 4.44
CA ILE A 108 15.77 -4.06 3.24
C ILE A 108 15.49 -5.23 2.30
N LEU A 109 15.12 -4.93 1.07
CA LEU A 109 15.08 -5.88 -0.04
C LEU A 109 16.13 -5.48 -1.06
N ARG A 110 17.01 -6.42 -1.44
CA ARG A 110 17.89 -6.28 -2.61
C ARG A 110 17.60 -7.41 -3.58
N LYS A 111 17.27 -7.07 -4.83
CA LYS A 111 17.00 -8.04 -5.89
C LYS A 111 17.93 -7.75 -7.06
N LYS A 112 18.65 -8.78 -7.52
CA LYS A 112 19.44 -8.69 -8.75
C LYS A 112 18.51 -8.75 -9.96
N GLU A 113 18.58 -7.72 -10.80
CA GLU A 113 17.81 -7.59 -12.04
C GLU A 113 18.80 -7.42 -13.19
N GLY A 114 19.16 -8.53 -13.84
CA GLY A 114 20.25 -8.56 -14.83
C GLY A 114 21.60 -8.15 -14.21
N HIS A 115 22.16 -7.04 -14.69
CA HIS A 115 23.41 -6.47 -14.20
C HIS A 115 23.23 -5.43 -13.08
N THR A 116 22.00 -5.04 -12.78
CA THR A 116 21.70 -4.06 -11.73
C THR A 116 21.17 -4.75 -10.48
N THR A 117 21.23 -4.04 -9.35
CA THR A 117 20.60 -4.48 -8.10
C THR A 117 19.59 -3.42 -7.69
N ARG A 118 18.31 -3.78 -7.71
CA ARG A 118 17.25 -2.93 -7.16
C ARG A 118 17.28 -3.08 -5.64
N THR A 119 17.42 -1.96 -4.94
CA THR A 119 17.40 -1.91 -3.48
C THR A 119 16.19 -1.11 -3.02
N ILE A 120 15.42 -1.70 -2.11
CA ILE A 120 14.27 -1.10 -1.47
C ILE A 120 14.54 -1.13 0.03
N THR A 121 14.40 0.00 0.69
CA THR A 121 14.65 0.15 2.12
C THR A 121 13.58 1.05 2.70
N GLY A 122 13.10 0.70 3.88
CA GLY A 122 12.14 1.50 4.61
C GLY A 122 11.42 0.65 5.64
N LYS A 123 10.34 1.17 6.18
CA LYS A 123 9.48 0.38 7.05
C LYS A 123 8.79 -0.74 6.27
N TRP A 124 8.34 -1.74 7.01
CA TRP A 124 7.57 -2.84 6.47
C TRP A 124 6.36 -3.13 7.35
N ILE A 125 5.33 -3.66 6.71
CA ILE A 125 4.07 -4.01 7.35
C ILE A 125 3.65 -5.41 6.95
N VAL A 126 2.93 -6.09 7.83
CA VAL A 126 2.34 -7.40 7.55
C VAL A 126 0.92 -7.17 7.05
N GLU A 127 0.62 -7.56 5.81
CA GLU A 127 -0.72 -7.44 5.23
C GLU A 127 -1.60 -8.63 5.59
N LYS A 128 -1.01 -9.84 5.67
CA LYS A 128 -1.73 -11.07 5.96
C LYS A 128 -0.81 -12.16 6.50
N VAL A 129 -1.31 -12.92 7.48
CA VAL A 129 -0.71 -14.20 7.91
C VAL A 129 -1.70 -15.33 7.60
N ASP A 130 -1.20 -16.41 7.00
CA ASP A 130 -1.91 -17.68 6.85
C ASP A 130 -1.10 -18.77 7.57
N GLU A 131 -1.53 -19.09 8.78
CA GLU A 131 -0.88 -20.08 9.65
C GLU A 131 -0.87 -21.48 9.03
N LYS A 132 -1.95 -21.87 8.32
CA LYS A 132 -2.06 -23.22 7.74
C LYS A 132 -1.01 -23.46 6.68
N SER A 133 -0.75 -22.45 5.85
CA SER A 133 0.26 -22.53 4.81
C SER A 133 1.61 -21.91 5.20
N ARG A 134 1.74 -21.45 6.45
CA ARG A 134 2.92 -20.74 7.00
C ARG A 134 3.36 -19.58 6.09
N ARG A 135 2.39 -18.83 5.56
CA ARG A 135 2.63 -17.70 4.65
C ARG A 135 2.43 -16.37 5.36
N VAL A 136 3.34 -15.44 5.10
CA VAL A 136 3.27 -14.05 5.52
C VAL A 136 3.35 -13.18 4.26
N VAL A 137 2.35 -12.32 4.08
CA VAL A 137 2.37 -11.29 3.04
C VAL A 137 2.83 -10.00 3.69
N VAL A 138 3.91 -9.42 3.17
CA VAL A 138 4.52 -8.20 3.68
C VAL A 138 4.59 -7.15 2.59
N ASN A 139 4.58 -5.88 2.95
CA ASN A 139 4.94 -4.79 2.05
C ASN A 139 6.20 -4.10 2.58
N ILE A 140 7.25 -4.03 1.76
CA ILE A 140 8.57 -3.50 2.13
C ILE A 140 8.84 -2.16 1.43
N GLY A 141 9.40 -1.21 2.17
CA GLY A 141 9.82 0.09 1.63
C GLY A 141 8.72 1.14 1.67
N GLU A 142 7.82 1.02 2.65
CA GLU A 142 6.65 1.85 2.91
C GLU A 142 6.07 2.57 1.69
N GLY A 143 5.16 1.84 1.04
CA GLY A 143 4.10 2.46 0.27
C GLY A 143 3.22 3.34 1.16
N ALA A 144 2.63 4.35 0.54
CA ALA A 144 1.51 5.09 1.11
C ALA A 144 0.39 4.13 1.56
N ARG A 145 -0.13 4.24 2.78
CA ARG A 145 -1.16 3.32 3.28
C ARG A 145 -2.54 3.98 3.35
N LEU A 146 -3.60 3.22 3.11
CA LEU A 146 -4.98 3.59 3.39
C LEU A 146 -5.68 2.41 4.03
N GLY A 147 -5.76 2.41 5.36
CA GLY A 147 -6.33 1.29 6.09
C GLY A 147 -5.68 -0.05 5.70
N PHE A 148 -6.44 -0.91 5.01
CA PHE A 148 -6.03 -2.25 4.59
C PHE A 148 -5.32 -2.29 3.23
N VAL A 149 -5.25 -1.16 2.53
CA VAL A 149 -4.61 -1.05 1.22
C VAL A 149 -3.26 -0.36 1.36
N THR A 150 -2.22 -0.94 0.78
CA THR A 150 -0.88 -0.35 0.71
C THR A 150 -0.57 0.04 -0.73
N PHE A 151 -0.12 1.26 -0.96
CA PHE A 151 0.15 1.86 -2.25
C PHE A 151 1.65 2.09 -2.44
N GLY A 152 2.26 1.38 -3.37
CA GLY A 152 3.71 1.38 -3.50
C GLY A 152 4.37 0.47 -2.46
N GLY A 153 5.69 0.58 -2.34
CA GLY A 153 6.51 -0.47 -1.75
C GLY A 153 6.52 -1.74 -2.61
N ASP A 154 7.13 -2.80 -2.10
CA ASP A 154 7.23 -4.10 -2.78
C ASP A 154 6.49 -5.15 -1.94
N ILE A 155 5.33 -5.59 -2.44
CA ILE A 155 4.53 -6.62 -1.77
C ILE A 155 5.21 -7.97 -2.00
N ARG A 156 5.60 -8.65 -0.92
CA ARG A 156 6.21 -9.98 -0.95
C ARG A 156 5.33 -11.02 -0.30
N LYS A 157 5.27 -12.21 -0.89
CA LYS A 157 4.58 -13.38 -0.35
C LYS A 157 5.63 -14.39 0.10
N LEU A 158 5.89 -14.45 1.40
CA LEU A 158 6.93 -15.28 1.98
C LEU A 158 6.32 -16.49 2.66
N ARG A 159 6.78 -17.69 2.31
CA ARG A 159 6.45 -18.94 3.00
C ARG A 159 7.61 -19.35 3.90
N ILE A 160 7.33 -19.51 5.18
CA ILE A 160 8.32 -19.94 6.17
C ILE A 160 8.34 -21.47 6.17
N VAL A 161 9.42 -22.04 5.65
CA VAL A 161 9.61 -23.51 5.65
C VAL A 161 10.04 -23.95 7.04
N ASP A 162 11.05 -23.28 7.60
CA ASP A 162 11.60 -23.51 8.93
C ASP A 162 12.29 -22.22 9.44
N GLU A 163 13.00 -22.29 10.58
CA GLU A 163 13.67 -21.14 11.21
C GLU A 163 14.87 -20.58 10.43
N ASN A 164 15.37 -21.34 9.46
CA ASN A 164 16.54 -21.04 8.65
C ASN A 164 16.24 -20.93 7.15
N THR A 165 15.03 -21.25 6.72
CA THR A 165 14.63 -21.25 5.31
C THR A 165 13.28 -20.57 5.09
N ILE A 166 13.27 -19.57 4.21
CA ILE A 166 12.04 -18.97 3.66
C ILE A 166 12.00 -19.13 2.16
N VAL A 167 10.80 -19.08 1.61
CA VAL A 167 10.54 -19.17 0.18
C VAL A 167 9.73 -17.96 -0.26
N ASP A 168 10.24 -17.23 -1.24
CA ASP A 168 9.55 -16.11 -1.84
C ASP A 168 8.70 -16.56 -3.04
N GLU A 169 7.38 -16.47 -2.87
CA GLU A 169 6.34 -16.89 -3.83
C GLU A 169 5.67 -15.68 -4.52
N THR A 170 6.32 -14.51 -4.53
CA THR A 170 5.72 -13.25 -5.03
C THR A 170 5.45 -13.28 -6.53
N GLU A 171 6.46 -13.64 -7.32
CA GLU A 171 6.40 -13.68 -8.78
C GLU A 171 6.06 -15.09 -9.25
N LYS A 172 4.80 -15.51 -9.11
CA LYS A 172 4.32 -16.78 -9.69
C LYS A 172 4.10 -16.73 -11.20
N ILE A 173 4.30 -15.58 -11.85
CA ILE A 173 4.31 -15.50 -13.32
C ILE A 173 5.72 -15.96 -13.75
N ASP A 174 5.76 -17.01 -14.58
CA ASP A 174 6.96 -17.81 -14.96
C ASP A 174 7.53 -18.74 -13.87
N GLY A 175 6.78 -19.00 -12.79
CA GLY A 175 7.10 -20.09 -11.85
C GLY A 175 8.36 -19.90 -11.00
N LYS A 176 8.94 -18.69 -10.96
CA LYS A 176 10.19 -18.45 -10.26
C LYS A 176 9.95 -18.23 -8.78
N VAL A 177 10.25 -19.27 -8.02
CA VAL A 177 10.23 -19.29 -6.56
C VAL A 177 11.67 -19.15 -6.08
N TYR A 178 11.93 -18.21 -5.16
CA TYR A 178 13.28 -18.00 -4.63
C TYR A 178 13.39 -18.64 -3.26
N THR A 179 14.34 -19.53 -3.07
CA THR A 179 14.62 -20.13 -1.75
C THR A 179 15.72 -19.31 -1.09
N LEU A 180 15.46 -18.80 0.11
CA LEU A 180 16.42 -18.00 0.86
C LEU A 180 16.75 -18.67 2.17
N HIS A 181 18.04 -18.63 2.51
CA HIS A 181 18.56 -19.14 3.76
C HIS A 181 18.95 -18.00 4.68
N ARG A 182 18.80 -18.24 5.98
CA ARG A 182 19.19 -17.29 7.01
C ARG A 182 20.71 -17.11 7.00
N VAL A 183 21.14 -15.86 7.03
CA VAL A 183 22.56 -15.50 7.10
C VAL A 183 22.90 -15.28 8.58
N ARG A 184 23.89 -16.02 9.07
CA ARG A 184 24.45 -15.85 10.41
C ARG A 184 25.29 -14.58 10.51
#